data_AF-A0A9W6C4J6-F1
#
_entry.id   AF-A0A9W6C4J6-F1
#
_cell.length_a   1.000
_cell.length_b   1.000
_cell.length_c   1.000
_cell.angle_alpha   90.00
_cell.angle_beta   90.00
_cell.angle_gamma   90.00
#
_symmetry.space_group_name_H-M   'P 1'
#
loop_
_entity.id
_entity.type
_entity.pdbx_description
1 polymer ?
#
loop_
_entity_poly.entity_id
_entity_poly.type
_entity_poly.pdbx_seq_one_letter_code
_entity_poly.pdbx_strand_id
1 'polypeptide(L)'
;MAQRKSATKTEARERARRAAAESMAREQRLLELGEEFFVAQGEAEQIIETAEQRIAEIRAKAEQEAARTKEAQSRVVAGMKGERVTVPEIAQRLELSVAEVRALLREGTAGKSHVAEDSTIEESAPAQESENASAPETVNA
;
A
#
# COMPACT_ATOMS: atom_id res chain seq x y z
N MET A 1 74.74 -33.96 2.95
CA MET A 1 73.73 -33.45 1.99
C MET A 1 72.29 -33.34 2.56
N ALA A 2 72.06 -33.39 3.87
CA ALA A 2 70.69 -33.38 4.45
C ALA A 2 70.08 -31.97 4.63
N GLN A 3 70.90 -30.94 4.82
CA GLN A 3 70.47 -29.58 5.20
C GLN A 3 69.71 -28.82 4.11
N ARG A 4 69.98 -29.11 2.83
CA ARG A 4 69.31 -28.42 1.71
C ARG A 4 67.89 -28.94 1.44
N LYS A 5 67.61 -30.20 1.79
CA LYS A 5 66.29 -30.82 1.58
C LYS A 5 65.25 -30.38 2.62
N SER A 6 65.68 -29.99 3.82
CA SER A 6 64.79 -29.46 4.86
C SER A 6 64.45 -27.99 4.61
N ALA A 7 65.42 -27.17 4.17
CA ALA A 7 65.20 -25.77 3.82
C ALA A 7 64.14 -25.60 2.71
N THR A 8 64.25 -26.38 1.63
CA THR A 8 63.29 -26.35 0.51
C THR A 8 61.88 -26.82 0.92
N LYS A 9 61.77 -27.77 1.83
CA LYS A 9 60.47 -28.22 2.37
C LYS A 9 59.81 -27.14 3.23
N THR A 10 60.59 -26.41 4.03
CA THR A 10 60.10 -25.29 4.85
C THR A 10 59.65 -24.12 3.98
N GLU A 11 60.43 -23.74 2.97
CA GLU A 11 60.07 -22.69 2.01
C GLU A 11 58.79 -23.03 1.22
N ALA A 12 58.65 -24.29 0.76
CA ALA A 12 57.43 -24.74 0.08
C ALA A 12 56.20 -24.67 1.01
N ARG A 13 56.35 -25.05 2.27
CA ARG A 13 55.28 -24.98 3.27
C ARG A 13 54.90 -23.53 3.58
N GLU A 14 55.86 -22.62 3.69
CA GLU A 14 55.59 -21.21 3.90
C GLU A 14 54.90 -20.56 2.70
N ARG A 15 55.34 -20.88 1.48
CA ARG A 15 54.68 -20.40 0.25
C ARG A 15 53.24 -20.90 0.16
N ALA A 16 52.99 -22.17 0.47
CA ALA A 16 51.64 -22.73 0.51
C ALA A 16 50.76 -22.03 1.56
N ARG A 17 51.30 -21.72 2.74
CA ARG A 17 50.58 -20.97 3.80
C ARG A 17 50.24 -19.56 3.36
N ARG A 18 51.17 -18.83 2.74
CA ARG A 18 50.91 -17.46 2.24
C ARG A 18 49.87 -17.46 1.14
N ALA A 19 49.98 -18.38 0.17
CA ALA A 19 48.98 -18.51 -0.90
C ALA A 19 47.58 -18.86 -0.36
N ALA A 20 47.51 -19.74 0.65
CA ALA A 20 46.24 -20.06 1.32
C ALA A 20 45.66 -18.85 2.06
N ALA A 21 46.48 -18.11 2.80
CA ALA A 21 46.05 -16.90 3.51
C ALA A 21 45.55 -15.81 2.54
N GLU A 22 46.25 -15.59 1.43
CA GLU A 22 45.81 -14.66 0.39
C GLU A 22 44.50 -15.10 -0.28
N SER A 23 44.32 -16.41 -0.50
CA SER A 23 43.07 -16.95 -1.04
C SER A 23 41.91 -16.75 -0.08
N MET A 24 42.10 -17.03 1.21
CA MET A 24 41.09 -16.80 2.24
C MET A 24 40.74 -15.32 2.36
N ALA A 25 41.73 -14.41 2.30
CA ALA A 25 41.51 -12.97 2.34
C ALA A 25 40.79 -12.44 1.08
N ARG A 26 40.94 -13.10 -0.07
CA ARG A 26 40.13 -12.79 -1.26
C ARG A 26 38.70 -13.31 -1.10
N GLU A 27 38.54 -14.53 -0.62
CA GLU A 27 37.21 -15.12 -0.41
C GLU A 27 36.38 -14.29 0.58
N GLN A 28 36.98 -13.87 1.69
CA GLN A 28 36.31 -13.03 2.67
C GLN A 28 35.82 -11.71 2.05
N ARG A 29 36.64 -11.06 1.22
CA ARG A 29 36.23 -9.84 0.50
C ARG A 29 35.12 -10.09 -0.51
N LEU A 30 35.11 -11.25 -1.17
CA LEU A 30 34.02 -11.62 -2.08
C LEU A 30 32.72 -11.88 -1.32
N LEU A 31 32.78 -12.47 -0.13
CA LEU A 31 31.63 -12.65 0.75
C LEU A 31 31.06 -11.30 1.20
N GLU A 32 31.91 -10.38 1.64
CA GLU A 32 31.51 -9.01 2.03
C GLU A 32 30.84 -8.26 0.87
N LEU A 33 31.46 -8.29 -0.32
CA LEU A 33 30.86 -7.68 -1.51
C LEU A 33 29.52 -8.35 -1.91
N GLY A 34 29.39 -9.66 -1.69
CA GLY A 34 28.14 -10.38 -1.90
C GLY A 34 27.05 -9.93 -0.93
N GLU A 35 27.38 -9.75 0.34
CA GLU A 35 26.46 -9.21 1.35
C GLU A 35 25.99 -7.81 0.98
N GLU A 36 26.92 -6.91 0.66
CA GLU A 36 26.61 -5.54 0.21
C GLU A 36 25.67 -5.54 -1.01
N PHE A 37 25.91 -6.43 -1.97
CA PHE A 37 25.05 -6.56 -3.14
C PHE A 37 23.62 -6.96 -2.77
N PHE A 38 23.43 -7.98 -1.93
CA PHE A 38 22.09 -8.43 -1.57
C PHE A 38 21.34 -7.42 -0.68
N VAL A 39 22.07 -6.69 0.17
CA VAL A 39 21.49 -5.56 0.91
C VAL A 39 21.00 -4.48 -0.06
N ALA A 40 21.86 -4.04 -0.99
CA ALA A 40 21.50 -3.02 -1.97
C ALA A 40 20.35 -3.48 -2.89
N GLN A 41 20.31 -4.77 -3.25
CA GLN A 41 19.21 -5.34 -4.01
C GLN A 41 17.89 -5.26 -3.23
N GLY A 42 17.89 -5.68 -1.96
CA GLY A 42 16.70 -5.63 -1.12
C GLY A 42 16.20 -4.20 -0.89
N GLU A 43 17.11 -3.24 -0.69
CA GLU A 43 16.77 -1.82 -0.60
C GLU A 43 16.13 -1.30 -1.89
N ALA A 44 16.68 -1.67 -3.05
CA ALA A 44 16.11 -1.28 -4.34
C ALA A 44 14.69 -1.83 -4.54
N GLU A 45 14.45 -3.10 -4.19
CA GLU A 45 13.12 -3.72 -4.23
C GLU A 45 12.13 -2.99 -3.31
N GLN A 46 12.54 -2.68 -2.07
CA GLN A 46 11.72 -1.96 -1.11
C GLN A 46 11.39 -0.53 -1.56
N ILE A 47 12.33 0.17 -2.20
CA ILE A 47 12.10 1.50 -2.77
C ILE A 47 11.02 1.44 -3.84
N ILE A 48 11.09 0.46 -4.74
CA ILE A 48 10.10 0.28 -5.82
C ILE A 48 8.73 -0.02 -5.22
N GLU A 49 8.64 -0.99 -4.30
CA GLU A 49 7.37 -1.34 -3.64
C GLU A 49 6.74 -0.13 -2.94
N THR A 50 7.53 0.62 -2.16
CA THR A 50 7.06 1.83 -1.47
C THR A 50 6.59 2.90 -2.47
N ALA A 51 7.29 3.07 -3.59
CA ALA A 51 6.90 4.02 -4.63
C ALA A 51 5.58 3.62 -5.29
N GLU A 52 5.39 2.34 -5.60
CA GLU A 52 4.15 1.82 -6.17
C GLU A 52 2.95 1.99 -5.23
N GLN A 53 3.13 1.71 -3.94
CA GLN A 53 2.11 1.95 -2.92
C GLN A 53 1.70 3.42 -2.88
N ARG A 54 2.67 4.35 -2.85
CA ARG A 54 2.38 5.80 -2.87
C ARG A 54 1.69 6.26 -4.16
N ILE A 55 2.07 5.70 -5.31
CA ILE A 55 1.41 6.00 -6.58
C ILE A 55 -0.05 5.55 -6.53
N ALA A 56 -0.32 4.35 -6.02
CA ALA A 56 -1.68 3.84 -5.87
C ALA A 56 -2.52 4.74 -4.95
N GLU A 57 -1.97 5.14 -3.79
CA GLU A 57 -2.64 6.05 -2.86
C GLU A 57 -2.95 7.41 -3.50
N ILE A 58 -1.99 8.01 -4.21
CA ILE A 58 -2.18 9.30 -4.88
C ILE A 58 -3.25 9.18 -5.97
N ARG A 59 -3.24 8.10 -6.75
CA ARG A 59 -4.26 7.86 -7.79
C ARG A 59 -5.65 7.70 -7.18
N ALA A 60 -5.79 6.89 -6.13
CA ALA A 60 -7.06 6.69 -5.44
C ALA A 60 -7.59 8.01 -4.85
N LYS A 61 -6.72 8.81 -4.23
CA LYS A 61 -7.08 10.12 -3.71
C LYS A 61 -7.51 11.09 -4.82
N ALA A 62 -6.75 11.14 -5.93
CA ALA A 62 -7.08 11.98 -7.06
C ALA A 62 -8.43 11.59 -7.70
N GLU A 63 -8.72 10.30 -7.82
CA GLU A 63 -10.01 9.81 -8.31
C GLU A 63 -11.16 10.20 -7.38
N GLN A 64 -10.96 10.05 -6.06
CA GLN A 64 -11.95 10.48 -5.08
C GLN A 64 -12.20 12.01 -5.12
N GLU A 65 -11.15 12.82 -5.22
CA GLU A 65 -11.26 14.28 -5.31
C GLU A 65 -11.90 14.72 -6.64
N ALA A 66 -11.57 14.04 -7.74
CA ALA A 66 -12.20 14.27 -9.04
C ALA A 66 -13.69 13.93 -9.00
N ALA A 67 -14.07 12.80 -8.39
CA ALA A 67 -15.46 12.40 -8.20
C ALA A 67 -16.23 13.44 -7.36
N ARG A 68 -15.66 13.89 -6.23
CA ARG A 68 -16.26 14.95 -5.39
C ARG A 68 -16.45 16.26 -6.15
N THR A 69 -15.45 16.67 -6.92
CA THR A 69 -15.52 17.87 -7.76
C THR A 69 -16.62 17.73 -8.81
N LYS A 70 -16.71 16.57 -9.46
CA LYS A 70 -17.73 16.28 -10.48
C LYS A 70 -19.14 16.28 -9.90
N GLU A 71 -19.32 15.74 -8.69
CA GLU A 71 -20.58 15.86 -7.95
C GLU A 71 -20.93 17.31 -7.64
N ALA A 72 -19.95 18.12 -7.18
CA ALA A 72 -20.17 19.53 -6.91
C ALA A 72 -20.59 20.30 -8.18
N GLN A 73 -19.92 20.07 -9.30
CA GLN A 73 -20.31 20.62 -10.61
C GLN A 73 -21.74 20.22 -10.99
N SER A 74 -22.09 18.94 -10.82
CA SER A 74 -23.42 18.42 -11.11
C SER A 74 -24.51 19.09 -10.24
N ARG A 75 -24.20 19.34 -8.96
CA ARG A 75 -25.11 20.06 -8.03
C ARG A 75 -25.33 21.51 -8.48
N VAL A 76 -24.28 22.21 -8.92
CA VAL A 76 -24.39 23.59 -9.43
C VAL A 76 -25.28 23.64 -10.67
N VAL A 77 -25.04 22.76 -11.65
CA VAL A 77 -25.85 22.68 -12.88
C VAL A 77 -27.31 22.33 -12.57
N ALA A 78 -27.55 21.40 -11.64
CA ALA A 78 -28.89 21.07 -11.17
C ALA A 78 -29.57 22.27 -10.48
N GLY A 79 -28.83 23.04 -9.69
CA GLY A 79 -29.30 24.29 -9.07
C GLY A 79 -29.74 25.32 -10.11
N MET A 80 -28.90 25.57 -11.13
CA MET A 80 -29.27 26.47 -12.24
C MET A 80 -30.53 25.99 -12.97
N LYS A 81 -30.69 24.67 -13.12
CA LYS A 81 -31.91 24.11 -13.72
C LYS A 81 -33.14 24.31 -12.83
N GLY A 82 -32.97 24.27 -11.51
CA GLY A 82 -34.00 24.58 -10.51
C GLY A 82 -34.50 26.03 -10.62
N GLU A 83 -33.62 26.97 -10.92
CA GLU A 83 -33.92 28.38 -11.25
C GLU A 83 -34.57 28.56 -12.63
N ARG A 84 -35.00 27.47 -13.28
CA ARG A 84 -35.66 27.42 -14.59
C ARG A 84 -34.79 27.89 -15.77
N VAL A 85 -33.46 28.01 -15.59
CA VAL A 85 -32.53 28.28 -16.69
C VAL A 85 -32.55 27.12 -17.69
N THR A 86 -32.54 27.44 -18.99
CA THR A 86 -32.58 26.41 -20.04
C THR A 86 -31.20 25.76 -20.23
N VAL A 87 -31.16 24.51 -20.70
CA VAL A 87 -29.89 23.79 -20.93
C VAL A 87 -28.96 24.54 -21.91
N PRO A 88 -29.43 25.10 -23.03
CA PRO A 88 -28.58 25.90 -23.92
C PRO A 88 -28.02 27.16 -23.25
N GLU A 89 -28.82 27.80 -22.39
CA GLU A 89 -28.39 29.00 -21.66
C GLU A 89 -27.37 28.66 -20.56
N ILE A 90 -27.55 27.54 -19.85
CA ILE A 90 -26.54 27.05 -18.89
C ILE A 90 -25.23 26.72 -19.62
N ALA A 91 -25.30 26.05 -20.77
CA ALA A 91 -24.15 25.71 -21.59
C ALA A 91 -23.37 26.97 -22.00
N GLN A 92 -24.08 28.00 -22.47
CA GLN A 92 -23.47 29.28 -22.80
C GLN A 92 -22.84 29.98 -21.58
N ARG A 93 -23.51 29.98 -20.43
CA ARG A 93 -23.04 30.65 -19.20
C ARG A 93 -21.81 29.98 -18.58
N LEU A 94 -21.73 28.66 -18.68
CA LEU A 94 -20.62 27.87 -18.12
C LEU A 94 -19.53 27.55 -19.15
N GLU A 95 -19.68 28.05 -20.38
CA GLU A 95 -18.78 27.77 -21.50
C GLU A 95 -18.61 26.26 -21.77
N LEU A 96 -19.70 25.51 -21.59
CA LEU A 96 -19.77 24.07 -21.83
C LEU A 96 -20.59 23.78 -23.08
N SER A 97 -20.39 22.60 -23.66
CA SER A 97 -21.31 22.09 -24.66
C SER A 97 -22.65 21.68 -24.02
N VAL A 98 -23.72 21.72 -24.82
CA VAL A 98 -25.04 21.19 -24.40
C VAL A 98 -24.95 19.72 -23.99
N ALA A 99 -24.05 18.95 -24.60
CA ALA A 99 -23.82 17.54 -24.27
C ALA A 99 -23.22 17.37 -22.86
N GLU A 100 -22.23 18.18 -22.50
CA GLU A 100 -21.59 18.17 -21.17
C GLU A 100 -22.57 18.59 -20.07
N VAL A 101 -23.36 19.64 -20.30
CA VAL A 101 -24.40 20.07 -19.36
C VAL A 101 -25.43 18.95 -19.14
N ARG A 102 -25.85 18.27 -20.21
CA ARG A 102 -26.75 17.11 -20.10
C ARG A 102 -26.09 15.94 -19.36
N ALA A 103 -24.78 15.73 -19.51
CA ALA A 103 -24.07 14.68 -18.79
C ALA A 103 -24.03 14.95 -17.27
N LEU A 104 -23.66 16.17 -16.87
CA LEU A 104 -23.65 16.60 -15.47
C LEU A 104 -25.04 16.50 -14.82
N LEU A 105 -26.11 16.82 -15.57
CA LEU A 105 -27.48 16.65 -15.07
C LEU A 105 -27.86 15.17 -14.87
N ARG A 106 -27.40 14.25 -15.72
CA ARG A 106 -27.67 12.81 -15.55
C ARG A 106 -26.93 12.23 -14.35
N GLU A 107 -25.66 12.60 -14.16
CA GLU A 107 -24.86 12.14 -13.02
C GLU A 107 -25.38 12.67 -11.68
N GLY A 108 -25.88 13.92 -11.64
CA GLY A 108 -26.55 14.46 -10.47
C GLY A 108 -27.86 13.74 -10.09
N THR A 109 -28.49 13.01 -11.02
CA THR A 109 -29.69 12.20 -10.72
C THR A 109 -29.36 10.79 -10.21
N ALA A 110 -28.22 10.22 -10.59
CA ALA A 110 -27.79 8.90 -10.12
C ALA A 110 -27.30 8.92 -8.66
N GLY A 111 -26.75 10.04 -8.19
CA GLY A 111 -26.28 10.20 -6.80
C GLY A 111 -27.39 10.40 -5.75
N LYS A 112 -28.65 10.59 -6.14
CA LYS A 112 -29.77 10.78 -5.21
C LYS A 112 -30.35 9.47 -4.64
N SER A 113 -29.88 8.31 -5.09
CA SER A 113 -30.41 7.01 -4.68
C SER A 113 -29.64 6.33 -3.54
N HIS A 114 -28.61 6.95 -2.95
CA HIS A 114 -27.77 6.32 -1.91
C HIS A 114 -27.83 7.02 -0.52
N VAL A 115 -28.76 7.96 -0.29
CA VAL A 115 -28.94 8.56 1.05
C VAL A 115 -30.40 8.46 1.47
N ALA A 116 -30.84 7.23 1.71
CA ALA A 116 -31.95 6.94 2.61
C ALA A 116 -31.69 5.56 3.21
N GLU A 117 -31.69 5.49 4.54
CA GLU A 117 -31.68 4.28 5.38
C GLU A 117 -30.31 3.62 5.65
N ASP A 118 -29.63 4.10 6.71
CA ASP A 118 -29.45 3.25 7.90
C ASP A 118 -29.07 4.14 9.09
N SER A 119 -30.08 4.53 9.86
CA SER A 119 -29.92 5.17 11.16
C SER A 119 -31.12 4.76 11.99
N THR A 120 -31.05 3.55 12.54
CA THR A 120 -31.87 3.19 13.69
C THR A 120 -30.96 2.51 14.71
N ILE A 121 -30.40 3.35 15.56
CA ILE A 121 -29.87 2.95 16.86
C ILE A 121 -31.09 2.60 17.70
N GLU A 122 -31.32 1.31 17.95
CA GLU A 122 -32.04 0.89 19.16
C GLU A 122 -31.00 0.40 20.17
N GLU A 123 -30.65 1.33 21.04
CA GLU A 123 -30.14 1.05 22.37
C GLU A 123 -31.25 0.37 23.19
N SER A 124 -30.96 -0.82 23.70
CA SER A 124 -31.74 -1.43 24.79
C SER A 124 -30.86 -2.39 25.60
N ALA A 125 -30.33 -1.86 26.70
CA ALA A 125 -30.12 -2.59 27.95
C ALA A 125 -31.06 -1.93 28.98
N PRO A 126 -31.69 -2.68 29.94
CA PRO A 126 -30.94 -3.13 31.12
C PRO A 126 -31.49 -4.39 31.88
N ALA A 127 -30.75 -4.73 32.95
CA ALA A 127 -31.09 -5.48 34.19
C ALA A 127 -31.07 -7.04 34.17
N GLN A 128 -30.11 -7.70 34.85
CA GLN A 128 -30.10 -8.19 36.26
C GLN A 128 -31.23 -9.22 36.54
N GLU A 129 -31.09 -10.40 37.16
CA GLU A 129 -30.20 -10.89 38.24
C GLU A 129 -30.40 -12.43 38.41
N SER A 130 -29.40 -13.10 39.01
CA SER A 130 -29.46 -14.32 39.86
C SER A 130 -30.21 -15.59 39.43
N GLU A 131 -29.50 -16.73 39.30
CA GLU A 131 -29.58 -17.79 40.32
C GLU A 131 -28.45 -18.83 40.24
N ASN A 132 -28.16 -19.36 41.41
CA ASN A 132 -27.03 -20.16 41.85
C ASN A 132 -27.43 -21.65 41.85
N ALA A 133 -26.64 -22.54 41.24
CA ALA A 133 -26.69 -23.97 41.57
C ALA A 133 -25.41 -24.73 41.17
N SER A 134 -24.64 -25.08 42.20
CA SER A 134 -23.87 -26.31 42.42
C SER A 134 -22.86 -26.83 41.38
N ALA A 135 -21.65 -27.05 41.93
CA ALA A 135 -20.47 -27.69 41.36
C ALA A 135 -20.60 -29.24 41.25
N PRO A 136 -19.49 -30.01 41.21
CA PRO A 136 -18.70 -30.37 40.04
C PRO A 136 -18.73 -31.90 39.78
N GLU A 137 -18.71 -32.35 38.53
CA GLU A 137 -18.50 -33.78 38.25
C GLU A 137 -17.08 -34.04 37.72
N THR A 138 -16.38 -34.86 38.48
CA THR A 138 -15.04 -35.36 38.26
C THR A 138 -15.12 -36.71 37.56
N VAL A 139 -14.12 -37.00 36.72
CA VAL A 139 -13.47 -38.31 36.53
C VAL A 139 -13.97 -39.27 35.42
N ASN A 140 -12.95 -39.69 34.64
CA ASN A 140 -12.72 -40.94 33.88
C ASN A 140 -13.27 -41.11 32.45
N ALA A 141 -12.33 -41.14 31.48
CA ALA A 141 -11.75 -42.41 30.98
C ALA A 141 -10.37 -42.17 30.36
#